data_AF-A0A069I3U5-F1
#
_entry.id   AF-A0A069I3U5-F1
#
_cell.length_a   1.000
_cell.length_b   1.000
_cell.length_c   1.000
_cell.angle_alpha   90.00
_cell.angle_beta   90.00
_cell.angle_gamma   90.00
#
_symmetry.space_group_name_H-M   'P 1'
#
loop_
_entity.id
_entity.type
_entity.pdbx_description
1 polymer ?
#
loop_
_entity_poly.entity_id
_entity_poly.type
_entity_poly.pdbx_seq_one_letter_code
_entity_poly.pdbx_strand_id
1 'polypeptide(L)'
;MKSVLALIPVTLLAAACASHAPADSQASAEANEQWQSLRAAYTTCAKDQADAGMSGRASAQDLAASALKACQPRLDAMRTAFREYLDAQMVSSHGRDGARQAADRVSRDTEAKTRNYLVRYVERERYTARQ
;
A
#
# COMPACT_ATOMS: atom_id res chain seq x y z
N MET A 1 19.27 -48.20 -51.33
CA MET A 1 18.66 -46.90 -51.67
C MET A 1 18.98 -45.94 -50.53
N LYS A 2 19.63 -44.81 -50.86
CA LYS A 2 20.12 -43.78 -49.92
C LYS A 2 19.00 -42.79 -49.60
N SER A 3 18.79 -42.50 -48.31
CA SER A 3 18.04 -41.31 -47.84
C SER A 3 18.71 -40.85 -46.54
N VAL A 4 19.78 -40.06 -46.62
CA VAL A 4 19.80 -38.58 -46.54
C VAL A 4 19.25 -38.06 -45.21
N LEU A 5 20.18 -37.80 -44.29
CA LEU A 5 20.04 -36.95 -43.12
C LEU A 5 19.69 -35.52 -43.56
N ALA A 6 18.53 -35.02 -43.13
CA ALA A 6 18.17 -33.61 -43.26
C ALA A 6 18.22 -32.96 -41.86
N LEU A 7 19.35 -32.32 -41.56
CA LEU A 7 19.47 -31.30 -40.52
C LEU A 7 18.62 -30.10 -40.94
N ILE A 8 17.58 -29.77 -40.17
CA ILE A 8 16.80 -28.54 -40.35
C ILE A 8 17.40 -27.49 -39.41
N PRO A 9 18.04 -26.43 -39.93
CA PRO A 9 18.40 -25.27 -39.13
C PRO A 9 17.14 -24.41 -38.96
N VAL A 10 16.53 -24.43 -37.77
CA VAL A 10 15.50 -23.46 -37.40
C VAL A 10 16.19 -22.35 -36.60
N THR A 11 16.80 -21.42 -37.32
CA THR A 11 17.14 -20.11 -36.78
C THR A 11 16.39 -19.03 -37.55
N LEU A 12 15.65 -18.23 -36.77
CA LEU A 12 15.26 -16.84 -37.03
C LEU A 12 14.14 -16.59 -38.04
N LEU A 13 12.93 -16.39 -37.51
CA LEU A 13 12.07 -15.25 -37.85
C LEU A 13 11.41 -14.78 -36.54
N ALA A 14 12.02 -13.79 -35.90
CA ALA A 14 11.65 -12.38 -36.04
C ALA A 14 10.56 -12.01 -35.03
N ALA A 15 11.04 -11.50 -33.90
CA ALA A 15 10.28 -10.80 -32.89
C ALA A 15 9.46 -9.68 -33.53
N ALA A 16 8.14 -9.83 -33.54
CA ALA A 16 7.20 -8.80 -33.92
C ALA A 16 6.05 -8.76 -32.90
N CYS A 17 6.40 -8.43 -31.66
CA CYS A 17 5.57 -7.82 -30.62
C CYS A 17 6.50 -7.18 -29.57
N ALA A 18 7.52 -6.45 -30.02
CA ALA A 18 8.33 -5.59 -29.15
C ALA A 18 7.67 -4.21 -29.12
N SER A 19 6.61 -4.07 -28.32
CA SER A 19 6.03 -2.77 -28.02
C SER A 19 5.40 -2.80 -26.64
N HIS A 20 6.28 -2.93 -25.65
CA HIS A 20 6.32 -2.15 -24.41
C HIS A 20 7.68 -2.48 -23.79
N ALA A 21 8.58 -1.50 -23.67
CA ALA A 21 9.68 -1.65 -22.73
C ALA A 21 9.04 -1.97 -21.37
N PRO A 22 9.48 -3.02 -20.64
CA PRO A 22 8.97 -3.23 -19.30
C PRO A 22 9.27 -1.95 -18.53
N ALA A 23 8.26 -1.37 -17.89
CA ALA A 23 8.51 -0.39 -16.84
C ALA A 23 9.59 -0.99 -15.92
N ASP A 24 10.58 -0.19 -15.50
CA ASP A 24 11.69 -0.67 -14.67
C ASP A 24 11.12 -1.47 -13.50
N SER A 25 11.27 -2.80 -13.57
CA SER A 25 10.61 -3.72 -12.65
C SER A 25 11.10 -3.50 -11.23
N GLN A 26 12.36 -3.09 -11.10
CA GLN A 26 12.97 -2.68 -9.85
C GLN A 26 12.33 -1.40 -9.28
N ALA A 27 12.17 -0.35 -10.09
CA ALA A 27 11.55 0.90 -9.63
C ALA A 27 10.07 0.69 -9.20
N SER A 28 9.34 -0.18 -9.92
CA SER A 28 7.98 -0.56 -9.54
C SER A 28 7.93 -1.36 -8.23
N ALA A 29 8.92 -2.23 -7.99
CA ALA A 29 9.00 -2.99 -6.74
C ALA A 29 9.33 -2.07 -5.55
N GLU A 30 10.31 -1.18 -5.71
CA GLU A 30 10.68 -0.18 -4.70
C GLU A 30 9.50 0.74 -4.35
N ALA A 31 8.77 1.23 -5.35
CA ALA A 31 7.56 2.04 -5.13
C ALA A 31 6.45 1.24 -4.41
N ASN A 32 6.30 -0.05 -4.72
CA ASN A 32 5.35 -0.92 -4.03
C ASN A 32 5.73 -1.13 -2.56
N GLU A 33 7.00 -1.32 -2.25
CA GLU A 33 7.49 -1.44 -0.87
C GLU A 33 7.32 -0.11 -0.10
N GLN A 34 7.57 1.02 -0.75
CA GLN A 34 7.50 2.33 -0.14
C GLN A 34 6.12 2.66 0.44
N TRP A 35 5.04 2.52 -0.34
CA TRP A 35 3.69 2.83 0.17
C TRP A 35 3.25 1.86 1.27
N GLN A 36 3.69 0.59 1.21
CA GLN A 36 3.43 -0.40 2.27
C GLN A 36 4.16 -0.05 3.57
N SER A 37 5.41 0.41 3.47
CA SER A 37 6.17 0.91 4.62
C SER A 37 5.48 2.12 5.26
N LEU A 38 4.97 3.06 4.45
CA LEU A 38 4.19 4.20 4.94
C LEU A 38 2.89 3.78 5.62
N ARG A 39 2.22 2.72 5.13
CA ARG A 39 1.03 2.14 5.77
C ARG A 39 1.36 1.60 7.17
N ALA A 40 2.48 0.89 7.30
CA ALA A 40 2.96 0.42 8.59
C ALA A 40 3.29 1.60 9.50
N ALA A 41 4.03 2.60 9.01
CA ALA A 41 4.40 3.80 9.75
C ALA A 41 3.18 4.60 10.25
N TYR A 42 2.09 4.67 9.48
CA TYR A 42 0.84 5.26 9.91
C TYR A 42 0.22 4.50 11.09
N THR A 43 0.15 3.17 10.98
CA THR A 43 -0.43 2.30 12.03
C THR A 43 0.39 2.36 13.32
N THR A 44 1.72 2.33 13.22
CA THR A 44 2.62 2.52 14.36
C THR A 44 2.42 3.88 15.02
N CYS A 45 2.40 4.97 14.24
CA CYS A 45 2.13 6.30 14.78
C CYS A 45 0.83 6.34 15.57
N ALA A 46 -0.25 5.81 15.00
CA ALA A 46 -1.56 5.88 15.62
C ALA A 46 -1.61 5.02 16.90
N LYS A 47 -0.89 3.90 16.93
CA LYS A 47 -0.69 3.11 18.15
C LYS A 47 0.09 3.90 19.21
N ASP A 48 1.22 4.49 18.86
CA ASP A 48 2.05 5.26 19.81
C ASP A 48 1.27 6.44 20.42
N GLN A 49 0.45 7.12 19.60
CA GLN A 49 -0.42 8.19 20.07
C GLN A 49 -1.54 7.68 20.99
N ALA A 50 -2.10 6.50 20.72
CA ALA A 50 -3.08 5.89 21.61
C ALA A 50 -2.43 5.44 22.94
N ASP A 51 -1.22 4.88 22.89
CA ASP A 51 -0.43 4.50 24.07
C ASP A 51 -0.14 5.69 24.98
N ALA A 52 0.25 6.83 24.40
CA ALA A 52 0.48 8.06 25.15
C ALA A 52 -0.77 8.57 25.90
N GLY A 53 -1.98 8.27 25.39
CA GLY A 53 -3.26 8.65 26.00
C GLY A 53 -3.91 7.57 26.87
N MET A 54 -3.25 6.42 27.08
CA MET A 54 -3.86 5.23 27.66
C MET A 54 -4.43 5.46 29.07
N SER A 55 -3.72 6.24 29.91
CA SER A 55 -4.11 6.57 31.28
C SER A 55 -5.22 7.63 31.38
N GLY A 56 -5.60 8.24 30.25
CA GLY A 56 -6.66 9.26 30.21
C GLY A 56 -8.06 8.69 30.46
N ARG A 57 -9.04 9.60 30.60
CA ARG A 57 -10.46 9.25 30.81
C ARG A 57 -11.30 9.21 29.53
N ALA A 58 -10.71 9.61 28.39
CA ALA A 58 -11.40 9.59 27.09
C ALA A 58 -11.89 8.17 26.76
N SER A 59 -13.00 8.05 26.02
CA SER A 59 -13.46 6.76 25.52
C SER A 59 -12.42 6.14 24.58
N ALA A 60 -12.49 4.82 24.34
CA ALA A 60 -11.59 4.17 23.38
C ALA A 60 -11.79 4.73 21.96
N GLN A 61 -13.03 5.10 21.63
CA GLN A 61 -13.40 5.70 20.36
C GLN A 61 -12.78 7.09 20.18
N ASP A 62 -12.87 7.94 21.21
CA ASP A 62 -12.30 9.30 21.17
C ASP A 62 -10.77 9.27 21.13
N LEU A 63 -10.15 8.38 21.91
CA LEU A 63 -8.71 8.21 21.92
C LEU A 63 -8.20 7.72 20.56
N ALA A 64 -8.86 6.71 19.97
CA ALA A 64 -8.54 6.25 18.62
C ALA A 64 -8.71 7.38 17.58
N ALA A 65 -9.81 8.13 17.63
CA ALA A 65 -10.03 9.24 16.71
C ALA A 65 -8.95 10.33 16.81
N SER A 66 -8.56 10.70 18.02
CA SER A 66 -7.47 11.66 18.26
C SER A 66 -6.13 11.15 17.74
N ALA A 67 -5.82 9.87 18.01
CA ALA A 67 -4.58 9.24 17.57
C ALA A 67 -4.46 9.18 16.03
N LEU A 68 -5.53 8.79 15.34
CA LEU A 68 -5.57 8.78 13.87
C LEU A 68 -5.37 10.18 13.31
N LYS A 69 -6.07 11.19 13.88
CA LYS A 69 -5.95 12.59 13.47
C LYS A 69 -4.53 13.14 13.61
N ALA A 70 -3.85 12.82 14.71
CA ALA A 70 -2.46 13.22 14.93
C ALA A 70 -1.50 12.62 13.87
N CYS A 71 -1.85 11.47 13.30
CA CYS A 71 -1.04 10.75 12.33
C CYS A 71 -1.47 10.97 10.86
N GLN A 72 -2.40 11.90 10.61
CA GLN A 72 -2.90 12.21 9.27
C GLN A 72 -1.80 12.48 8.22
N PRO A 73 -0.70 13.21 8.53
CA PRO A 73 0.37 13.43 7.56
C PRO A 73 1.01 12.13 7.01
N ARG A 74 1.07 11.06 7.83
CA ARG A 74 1.60 9.76 7.38
C ARG A 74 0.61 9.03 6.47
N LEU A 75 -0.69 9.16 6.74
CA LEU A 75 -1.74 8.62 5.87
C LEU A 75 -1.75 9.34 4.51
N ASP A 76 -1.57 10.65 4.50
CA ASP A 76 -1.48 11.45 3.28
C ASP A 76 -0.23 11.09 2.45
N ALA A 77 0.91 10.87 3.11
CA ALA A 77 2.12 10.37 2.46
C ALA A 77 1.92 8.98 1.84
N MET A 78 1.31 8.05 2.59
CA MET A 78 0.96 6.71 2.09
C MET A 78 0.06 6.79 0.85
N ARG A 79 -1.00 7.60 0.91
CA ARG A 79 -1.92 7.81 -0.21
C ARG A 79 -1.19 8.35 -1.44
N THR A 80 -0.29 9.32 -1.24
CA THR A 80 0.49 9.94 -2.32
C THR A 80 1.42 8.92 -2.98
N ALA A 81 2.19 8.18 -2.19
CA ALA A 81 3.10 7.15 -2.69
C ALA A 81 2.35 6.03 -3.45
N PHE A 82 1.19 5.60 -2.95
CA PHE A 82 0.38 4.61 -3.65
C PHE A 82 -0.20 5.14 -4.97
N ARG A 83 -0.62 6.41 -5.01
CA ARG A 83 -1.05 7.04 -6.25
C ARG A 83 0.08 7.07 -7.27
N GLU A 84 1.29 7.47 -6.86
CA GLU A 84 2.47 7.52 -7.73
C GLU A 84 2.86 6.13 -8.25
N TYR A 85 2.78 5.11 -7.41
CA TYR A 85 2.96 3.70 -7.81
C TYR A 85 1.95 3.27 -8.89
N LEU A 86 0.69 3.68 -8.77
CA LEU A 86 -0.34 3.37 -9.76
C LEU A 86 -0.19 4.22 -11.04
N ASP A 87 0.11 5.51 -10.91
CA ASP A 87 0.34 6.42 -12.04
C ASP A 87 1.52 5.93 -12.90
N ALA A 88 2.57 5.38 -12.29
CA ALA A 88 3.71 4.77 -13.01
C ALA A 88 3.30 3.55 -13.85
N GLN A 89 2.23 2.85 -13.47
CA GLN A 89 1.67 1.70 -14.20
C GLN A 89 0.57 2.08 -15.18
N MET A 90 -0.03 3.28 -15.04
CA MET A 90 -1.20 3.71 -15.79
C MET A 90 -0.92 4.98 -16.59
N VAL A 91 -0.61 4.83 -17.88
CA VAL A 91 -0.15 5.95 -18.72
C VAL A 91 -1.29 6.85 -19.23
N SER A 92 -2.52 6.32 -19.31
CA SER A 92 -3.69 7.03 -19.87
C SER A 92 -4.37 7.98 -18.87
N SER A 93 -5.06 9.00 -19.36
CA SER A 93 -5.84 9.93 -18.52
C SER A 93 -6.88 9.23 -17.66
N HIS A 94 -7.62 8.28 -18.26
CA HIS A 94 -8.58 7.43 -17.55
C HIS A 94 -7.89 6.57 -16.46
N GLY A 95 -6.69 6.07 -16.74
CA GLY A 95 -5.87 5.33 -15.79
C GLY A 95 -5.48 6.17 -14.57
N ARG A 96 -5.03 7.42 -14.78
CA ARG A 96 -4.67 8.34 -13.69
C ARG A 96 -5.85 8.73 -12.80
N ASP A 97 -7.05 8.87 -13.38
CA ASP A 97 -8.26 9.07 -12.58
C ASP A 97 -8.61 7.83 -11.75
N GLY A 98 -8.41 6.63 -12.31
CA GLY A 98 -8.50 5.36 -11.58
C GLY A 98 -7.49 5.27 -10.42
N ALA A 99 -6.25 5.71 -10.63
CA ALA A 99 -5.20 5.73 -9.63
C ALA A 99 -5.55 6.63 -8.43
N ARG A 100 -6.09 7.84 -8.69
CA ARG A 100 -6.58 8.75 -7.65
C ARG A 100 -7.68 8.09 -6.80
N GLN A 101 -8.68 7.50 -7.45
CA GLN A 101 -9.78 6.84 -6.74
C GLN A 101 -9.31 5.63 -5.92
N ALA A 102 -8.37 4.85 -6.46
CA ALA A 102 -7.78 3.72 -5.77
C ALA A 102 -6.97 4.18 -4.55
N ALA A 103 -6.20 5.26 -4.67
CA ALA A 103 -5.46 5.87 -3.58
C ALA A 103 -6.38 6.38 -2.46
N ASP A 104 -7.47 7.05 -2.82
CA ASP A 104 -8.46 7.49 -1.84
C ASP A 104 -9.15 6.30 -1.14
N ARG A 105 -9.46 5.23 -1.88
CA ARG A 105 -10.04 4.01 -1.30
C ARG A 105 -9.08 3.32 -0.33
N VAL A 106 -7.82 3.11 -0.70
CA VAL A 106 -6.85 2.43 0.17
C VAL A 106 -6.53 3.25 1.42
N SER A 107 -6.52 4.58 1.29
CA SER A 107 -6.37 5.50 2.43
C SER A 107 -7.53 5.34 3.42
N ARG A 108 -8.78 5.39 2.95
CA ARG A 108 -9.96 5.21 3.81
C ARG A 108 -10.03 3.83 4.46
N ASP A 109 -9.72 2.78 3.70
CA ASP A 109 -9.68 1.41 4.23
C ASP A 109 -8.61 1.26 5.32
N THR A 110 -7.43 1.84 5.10
CA THR A 110 -6.34 1.85 6.08
C THR A 110 -6.77 2.56 7.35
N GLU A 111 -7.30 3.77 7.26
CA GLU A 111 -7.80 4.50 8.43
C GLU A 111 -8.88 3.71 9.19
N ALA A 112 -9.87 3.14 8.48
CA ALA A 112 -10.94 2.37 9.09
C ALA A 112 -10.42 1.12 9.81
N LYS A 113 -9.47 0.40 9.21
CA LYS A 113 -8.83 -0.78 9.82
C LYS A 113 -8.01 -0.39 11.05
N THR A 114 -7.21 0.66 10.97
CA THR A 114 -6.42 1.15 12.11
C THR A 114 -7.35 1.62 13.23
N ARG A 115 -8.45 2.30 12.93
CA ARG A 115 -9.47 2.69 13.92
C ARG A 115 -10.03 1.49 14.66
N ASN A 116 -10.50 0.48 13.93
CA ASN A 116 -11.08 -0.72 14.52
C ASN A 116 -10.08 -1.50 15.38
N TYR A 117 -8.82 -1.55 14.93
CA TYR A 117 -7.72 -2.10 15.71
C TYR A 117 -7.53 -1.32 17.02
N LEU A 118 -7.39 0.01 16.95
CA LEU A 118 -7.09 0.85 18.11
C LEU A 118 -8.18 0.83 19.17
N VAL A 119 -9.46 0.86 18.79
CA VAL A 119 -10.56 0.78 19.76
C VAL A 119 -10.46 -0.49 20.58
N ARG A 120 -10.34 -1.65 19.90
CA ARG A 120 -10.21 -2.95 20.57
C ARG A 120 -8.92 -3.08 21.38
N TYR A 121 -7.85 -2.46 20.89
CA TYR A 121 -6.56 -2.44 21.55
C TYR A 121 -6.65 -1.67 22.88
N VAL A 122 -7.15 -0.43 22.86
CA VAL A 122 -7.32 0.41 24.06
C VAL A 122 -8.25 -0.23 25.09
N GLU A 123 -9.37 -0.80 24.64
CA GLU A 123 -10.30 -1.52 25.52
C GLU A 123 -9.62 -2.68 26.25
N ARG A 124 -8.84 -3.49 25.52
CA ARG A 124 -8.08 -4.61 26.07
C ARG A 124 -7.03 -4.14 27.07
N GLU A 125 -6.18 -3.18 26.70
CA GLU A 125 -5.10 -2.72 27.56
C GLU A 125 -5.62 -2.12 28.87
N ARG A 126 -6.69 -1.32 28.80
CA ARG A 126 -7.31 -0.77 30.01
C ARG A 126 -8.01 -1.82 30.86
N TYR A 127 -8.56 -2.86 30.25
CA TYR A 127 -9.13 -3.99 30.99
C TYR A 127 -8.03 -4.78 31.72
N THR A 128 -6.90 -5.03 31.06
CA THR A 128 -5.73 -5.70 31.68
C THR A 128 -5.13 -4.85 32.80
N ALA A 129 -5.02 -3.54 32.64
CA ALA A 129 -4.45 -2.65 33.65
C ALA A 129 -5.31 -2.47 34.92
N ARG A 130 -6.57 -2.95 34.90
CA ARG A 130 -7.48 -2.93 36.06
C ARG A 130 -7.55 -4.27 36.81
N GLN A 131 -6.95 -5.33 36.26
CA GLN A 131 -6.79 -6.63 36.91
C GLN A 131 -5.55 -6.63 37.79
#